data_AF-A0A821ITY0-F1
#
_entry.id   AF-A0A821ITY0-F1
#
_cell.length_a   1.000
_cell.length_b   1.000
_cell.length_c   1.000
_cell.angle_alpha   90.00
_cell.angle_beta   90.00
_cell.angle_gamma   90.00
#
_symmetry.space_group_name_H-M   'P 1'
#
loop_
_entity.id
_entity.type
_entity.pdbx_description
1 polymer ?
#
loop_
_entity_poly.entity_id
_entity_poly.type
_entity_poly.pdbx_seq_one_letter_code
_entity_poly.pdbx_strand_id
1 'polypeptide(L)'
;LIICDQTNRRVVRWSRRSGTTQGEILIDNIYCFGLAMDDQRNLYVFDVAKHEVRRHQWGEKNSTLVAGGNGEGNGLNQLNEPRYLFVDRQQNVYVSDNNNHHVMKWNKGAKEGIVVAGGQGRGNALTQLSHPNGIFADTLGTLVTIERKI
;
A
#
# COMPACT_ATOMS: atom_id res chain seq x y z
N LEU A 1 6.65 14.49 8.98
CA LEU A 1 5.96 14.23 7.70
C LEU A 1 6.77 13.21 6.94
N ILE A 2 6.15 12.17 6.39
CA ILE A 2 6.82 11.21 5.51
C ILE A 2 6.19 11.36 4.14
N ILE A 3 7.02 11.43 3.11
CA ILE A 3 6.60 11.70 1.75
C ILE A 3 7.17 10.62 0.85
N CYS A 4 6.27 10.04 0.07
CA CYS A 4 6.59 9.24 -1.10
C CYS A 4 6.97 10.20 -2.25
N ASP A 5 8.26 10.41 -2.46
CA ASP A 5 8.81 11.31 -3.48
C ASP A 5 9.03 10.50 -4.77
N GLN A 6 7.90 10.12 -5.38
CA GLN A 6 7.80 9.08 -6.42
C GLN A 6 8.76 9.30 -7.60
N THR A 7 8.78 10.50 -8.19
CA THR A 7 9.61 10.79 -9.38
C THR A 7 11.10 10.72 -9.05
N ASN A 8 11.47 11.06 -7.82
CA ASN A 8 12.84 10.94 -7.33
C ASN A 8 13.15 9.57 -6.72
N ARG A 9 12.21 8.60 -6.82
CA ARG A 9 12.34 7.20 -6.41
C ARG A 9 12.80 7.03 -4.96
N ARG A 10 12.25 7.82 -4.04
CA ARG A 10 12.65 7.79 -2.63
C ARG A 10 11.51 8.09 -1.68
N VAL A 11 11.66 7.66 -0.43
CA VAL A 11 10.81 8.10 0.69
C VAL A 11 11.62 9.02 1.58
N VAL A 12 11.10 10.23 1.82
CA VAL A 12 11.77 11.26 2.61
C VAL A 12 10.98 11.62 3.87
N ARG A 13 11.70 11.88 4.96
CA ARG A 13 11.18 12.40 6.20
C ARG A 13 11.48 13.88 6.32
N TRP A 14 10.46 14.66 6.63
CA TRP A 14 10.59 16.05 7.03
C TRP A 14 10.23 16.23 8.50
N SER A 15 11.11 16.90 9.24
CA SER A 15 10.83 17.33 10.61
C SER A 15 9.65 18.30 10.61
N ARG A 16 8.77 18.19 11.61
CA ARG A 16 7.64 19.12 11.80
C ARG A 16 8.05 20.38 12.59
N ARG A 17 9.32 20.48 13.00
CA ARG A 17 9.84 21.66 13.71
C ARG A 17 9.98 22.82 12.73
N SER A 18 9.60 24.01 13.18
CA SER A 18 9.80 25.26 12.44
C SER A 18 11.29 25.44 12.07
N GLY A 19 11.56 25.93 10.87
CA GLY A 19 12.93 26.20 10.39
C GLY A 19 13.65 25.01 9.74
N THR A 20 12.99 23.85 9.59
CA THR A 20 13.56 22.72 8.83
C THR A 20 13.64 23.07 7.34
N THR A 21 14.84 23.03 6.74
CA THR A 21 15.08 23.37 5.32
C THR A 21 15.33 22.16 4.42
N GLN A 22 15.54 20.96 4.98
CA GLN A 22 15.79 19.75 4.20
C GLN A 22 15.17 18.50 4.84
N GLY A 23 14.84 17.53 4.00
CA GLY A 23 14.39 16.20 4.39
C GLY A 23 15.54 15.20 4.52
N GLU A 24 15.26 14.10 5.22
CA GLU A 24 16.14 12.93 5.37
C GLU A 24 15.61 11.80 4.47
N ILE A 25 16.49 11.14 3.71
CA ILE A 25 16.11 9.95 2.93
C ILE A 25 15.96 8.76 3.87
N LEU A 26 14.78 8.14 3.90
CA LEU A 26 14.51 6.92 4.66
C LEU A 26 14.70 5.67 3.81
N ILE A 27 14.23 5.73 2.56
CA ILE A 27 14.31 4.62 1.60
C ILE A 27 14.70 5.24 0.26
N ASP A 28 15.71 4.66 -0.38
CA ASP A 28 16.18 5.08 -1.69
C ASP A 28 15.91 3.99 -2.75
N ASN A 29 15.88 4.38 -4.02
CA ASN A 29 15.63 3.52 -5.18
C ASN A 29 14.34 2.69 -5.07
N ILE A 30 13.21 3.34 -4.76
CA ILE A 30 11.88 2.74 -4.68
C ILE A 30 10.86 3.51 -5.51
N TYR A 31 10.06 2.81 -6.32
CA TYR A 31 8.91 3.43 -6.99
C TYR A 31 7.69 3.39 -6.08
N CYS A 32 7.72 4.24 -5.08
CA CYS A 32 6.62 4.36 -4.14
C CYS A 32 5.40 5.02 -4.80
N PHE A 33 4.21 4.41 -4.63
CA PHE A 33 2.91 5.02 -4.96
C PHE A 33 2.00 5.17 -3.74
N GLY A 34 2.17 4.29 -2.74
CA GLY A 34 1.40 4.30 -1.51
C GLY A 34 2.29 4.02 -0.31
N LEU A 35 1.97 4.67 0.81
CA LEU A 35 2.63 4.46 2.10
C LEU A 35 1.60 4.36 3.23
N ALA A 36 1.91 3.55 4.23
CA ALA A 36 1.17 3.51 5.50
C ALA A 36 2.13 3.32 6.67
N MET A 37 1.67 3.61 7.88
CA MET A 37 2.44 3.38 9.10
C MET A 37 1.55 2.72 10.14
N ASP A 38 2.10 1.77 10.89
CA ASP A 38 1.42 1.17 12.03
C ASP A 38 1.78 1.87 13.36
N ASP A 39 1.10 1.47 14.44
CA ASP A 39 1.33 2.02 15.79
C ASP A 39 2.72 1.68 16.36
N GLN A 40 3.42 0.72 15.75
CA GLN A 40 4.79 0.32 16.10
C GLN A 40 5.85 1.10 15.31
N ARG A 41 5.45 2.09 14.50
CA ARG A 41 6.30 2.88 13.60
C ARG A 41 6.98 2.05 12.51
N ASN A 42 6.37 0.95 12.11
CA ASN A 42 6.74 0.28 10.87
C ASN A 42 6.15 1.04 9.70
N LEU A 43 6.99 1.38 8.72
CA LEU A 43 6.61 2.01 7.47
C LEU A 43 6.35 0.93 6.43
N TYR A 44 5.15 0.93 5.84
CA TYR A 44 4.77 0.05 4.76
C TYR A 44 4.78 0.86 3.47
N VAL A 45 5.51 0.39 2.47
CA VAL A 45 5.66 1.07 1.19
C VAL A 45 5.35 0.10 0.08
N PHE A 46 4.53 0.54 -0.87
CA PHE A 46 4.28 -0.19 -2.08
C PHE A 46 5.32 0.17 -3.15
N ASP A 47 6.07 -0.80 -3.66
CA ASP A 47 7.00 -0.65 -4.80
C ASP A 47 6.30 -1.13 -6.07
N VAL A 48 5.84 -0.19 -6.91
CA VAL A 48 5.05 -0.51 -8.09
C VAL A 48 5.83 -1.29 -9.14
N ALA A 49 7.12 -1.04 -9.27
CA ALA A 49 7.93 -1.74 -10.27
C ALA A 49 8.13 -3.23 -9.92
N LYS A 50 7.86 -3.60 -8.67
CA LYS A 50 8.01 -4.97 -8.18
C LYS A 50 6.69 -5.62 -7.78
N HIS A 51 5.57 -4.89 -7.90
CA HIS A 51 4.24 -5.38 -7.54
C HIS A 51 4.21 -5.94 -6.11
N GLU A 52 4.85 -5.24 -5.17
CA GLU A 52 5.03 -5.72 -3.80
C GLU A 52 4.84 -4.62 -2.74
N VAL A 53 4.35 -5.01 -1.56
CA VAL A 53 4.39 -4.17 -0.36
C VAL A 53 5.51 -4.64 0.54
N ARG A 54 6.36 -3.70 0.96
CA ARG A 54 7.43 -3.94 1.92
C ARG A 54 7.19 -3.22 3.23
N ARG A 55 7.47 -3.90 4.33
CA ARG A 55 7.54 -3.33 5.67
C ARG A 55 8.99 -2.99 6.02
N HIS A 56 9.22 -1.75 6.42
CA HIS A 56 10.48 -1.21 6.90
C HIS A 56 10.31 -0.80 8.36
N GLN A 57 11.10 -1.36 9.27
CA GLN A 57 11.12 -0.85 10.63
C GLN A 57 11.98 0.42 10.68
N TRP A 58 11.61 1.34 11.57
CA TRP A 58 12.35 2.58 11.71
C TRP A 58 13.81 2.32 12.15
N GLY A 59 14.77 2.80 11.36
CA GLY A 59 16.20 2.63 11.64
C GLY A 59 16.80 1.30 11.17
N GLU A 60 15.99 0.39 10.63
CA GLU A 60 16.49 -0.84 9.99
C GLU A 60 16.81 -0.61 8.51
N LYS A 61 17.91 -1.20 8.04
CA LYS A 61 18.29 -1.16 6.61
C LYS A 61 17.48 -2.13 5.77
N ASN A 62 17.06 -3.25 6.36
CA ASN A 62 16.39 -4.33 5.65
C ASN A 62 14.87 -4.15 5.71
N SER A 63 14.21 -4.68 4.69
CA SER A 63 12.75 -4.69 4.59
C SER A 63 12.21 -6.09 4.44
N THR A 64 10.98 -6.29 4.90
CA THR A 64 10.27 -7.57 4.81
C THR A 64 9.18 -7.47 3.74
N LEU A 65 9.12 -8.43 2.82
CA LEU A 65 7.98 -8.58 1.91
C LEU A 65 6.74 -8.99 2.72
N VAL A 66 5.63 -8.26 2.56
CA VAL A 66 4.38 -8.50 3.33
C VAL A 66 3.14 -8.68 2.47
N ALA A 67 3.17 -8.33 1.18
CA ALA A 67 2.13 -8.63 0.20
C ALA A 67 2.70 -8.61 -1.22
N GLY A 68 2.12 -9.41 -2.13
CA GLY A 68 2.56 -9.50 -3.52
C GLY A 68 3.97 -10.10 -3.70
N GLY A 69 4.73 -9.55 -4.65
CA GLY A 69 6.12 -9.96 -4.92
C GLY A 69 6.29 -11.13 -5.87
N ASN A 70 5.22 -11.59 -6.53
CA ASN A 70 5.25 -12.66 -7.54
C ASN A 70 4.93 -12.13 -8.96
N GLY A 71 5.32 -10.88 -9.22
CA GLY A 71 5.08 -10.19 -10.48
C GLY A 71 3.65 -9.65 -10.63
N GLU A 72 3.44 -9.00 -11.77
CA GLU A 72 2.11 -8.52 -12.17
C GLU A 72 1.17 -9.70 -12.45
N GLY A 73 -0.04 -9.63 -11.92
CA GLY A 73 -1.08 -10.63 -12.18
C GLY A 73 -2.25 -10.52 -11.23
N ASN A 74 -3.19 -11.47 -11.33
CA ASN A 74 -4.42 -11.51 -10.54
C ASN A 74 -4.48 -12.69 -9.56
N GLY A 75 -3.40 -13.47 -9.43
CA GLY A 75 -3.30 -14.53 -8.44
C GLY A 75 -3.31 -13.98 -7.01
N LEU A 76 -3.66 -14.82 -6.03
CA LEU A 76 -3.74 -14.41 -4.62
C LEU A 76 -2.40 -13.97 -4.01
N ASN A 77 -1.28 -14.19 -4.69
CA ASN A 77 0.05 -13.76 -4.32
C ASN A 77 0.65 -12.72 -5.29
N GLN A 78 -0.17 -12.17 -6.18
CA GLN A 78 0.20 -11.16 -7.19
C GLN A 78 -0.60 -9.87 -7.00
N LEU A 79 -0.12 -8.79 -7.62
CA LEU A 79 -0.75 -7.47 -7.61
C LEU A 79 -0.59 -6.84 -8.99
N ASN A 80 -1.56 -6.03 -9.44
CA ASN A 80 -1.52 -5.29 -10.70
C ASN A 80 -1.81 -3.79 -10.50
N GLU A 81 -0.75 -2.99 -10.65
CA GLU A 81 -0.76 -1.53 -10.43
C GLU A 81 -1.50 -1.06 -9.15
N PRO A 82 -1.29 -1.66 -7.97
CA PRO A 82 -1.99 -1.19 -6.79
C PRO A 82 -1.56 0.25 -6.44
N ARG A 83 -2.49 1.03 -5.89
CA ARG A 83 -2.30 2.48 -5.73
C ARG A 83 -2.09 2.91 -4.30
N TYR A 84 -2.85 2.33 -3.36
CA TYR A 84 -2.75 2.64 -1.94
C TYR A 84 -2.83 1.39 -1.09
N LEU A 85 -2.39 1.54 0.15
CA LEU A 85 -2.46 0.51 1.16
C LEU A 85 -2.87 1.09 2.51
N PHE A 86 -3.48 0.24 3.33
CA PHE A 86 -3.82 0.50 4.73
C PHE A 86 -3.31 -0.67 5.58
N VAL A 87 -2.94 -0.40 6.83
CA VAL A 87 -2.49 -1.41 7.77
C VAL A 87 -3.33 -1.30 9.04
N ASP A 88 -3.97 -2.40 9.43
CA ASP A 88 -4.77 -2.44 10.66
C ASP A 88 -3.91 -2.71 11.91
N ARG A 89 -4.55 -2.66 13.09
CA ARG A 89 -3.87 -2.90 14.38
C ARG A 89 -3.34 -4.32 14.55
N GLN A 90 -3.85 -5.28 13.77
CA GLN A 90 -3.34 -6.65 13.72
C GLN A 90 -2.21 -6.80 12.71
N GLN A 91 -1.76 -5.70 12.07
CA GLN A 91 -0.77 -5.65 11.01
C GLN A 91 -1.18 -6.43 9.76
N ASN A 92 -2.49 -6.54 9.51
CA ASN A 92 -2.98 -6.98 8.21
C ASN A 92 -2.83 -5.82 7.22
N VAL A 93 -2.41 -6.15 6.00
CA VAL A 93 -2.20 -5.18 4.93
C VAL A 93 -3.36 -5.26 3.96
N TYR A 94 -4.05 -4.15 3.77
CA TYR A 94 -5.09 -3.99 2.77
C TYR A 94 -4.52 -3.20 1.60
N VAL A 95 -4.75 -3.68 0.38
CA VAL A 95 -4.21 -3.09 -0.85
C VAL A 95 -5.34 -2.87 -1.83
N SER A 96 -5.45 -1.64 -2.34
CA SER A 96 -6.28 -1.33 -3.49
C SER A 96 -5.56 -1.78 -4.76
N ASP A 97 -5.93 -2.95 -5.27
CA ASP A 97 -5.29 -3.58 -6.41
C ASP A 97 -6.02 -3.16 -7.70
N ASN A 98 -5.52 -2.05 -8.26
CA ASN A 98 -6.28 -1.13 -9.08
C ASN A 98 -6.72 -1.70 -10.42
N ASN A 99 -5.78 -2.29 -11.16
CA ASN A 99 -6.04 -2.87 -12.47
C ASN A 99 -6.78 -4.22 -12.38
N ASN A 100 -6.71 -4.87 -11.22
CA ASN A 100 -7.51 -6.07 -10.96
C ASN A 100 -8.92 -5.77 -10.41
N HIS A 101 -9.22 -4.49 -10.14
CA HIS A 101 -10.54 -4.02 -9.71
C HIS A 101 -11.06 -4.71 -8.45
N HIS A 102 -10.17 -4.92 -7.48
CA HIS A 102 -10.48 -5.54 -6.21
C HIS A 102 -9.64 -4.96 -5.07
N VAL A 103 -10.09 -5.18 -3.85
CA VAL A 103 -9.30 -4.89 -2.64
C VAL A 103 -8.86 -6.22 -2.06
N MET A 104 -7.57 -6.34 -1.81
CA MET A 104 -6.97 -7.53 -1.24
C MET A 104 -6.48 -7.28 0.18
N LYS A 105 -6.57 -8.32 1.03
CA LYS A 105 -6.07 -8.33 2.39
C LYS A 105 -5.02 -9.43 2.56
N TRP A 106 -3.84 -9.10 3.06
CA TRP A 106 -2.87 -10.05 3.60
C TRP A 106 -2.92 -10.03 5.12
N ASN A 107 -3.16 -11.19 5.73
CA ASN A 107 -2.94 -11.33 7.16
C ASN A 107 -1.44 -11.28 7.46
N LYS A 108 -1.06 -10.82 8.66
CA LYS A 108 0.36 -10.74 9.06
C LYS A 108 1.08 -12.09 8.83
N GLY A 109 2.09 -12.09 7.96
CA GLY A 109 2.91 -13.25 7.65
C GLY A 109 2.33 -14.21 6.59
N ALA A 110 1.14 -13.93 6.05
CA ALA A 110 0.55 -14.72 4.98
C ALA A 110 1.36 -14.62 3.68
N LYS A 111 1.38 -15.70 2.89
CA LYS A 111 2.01 -15.73 1.56
C LYS A 111 1.05 -15.34 0.44
N GLU A 112 -0.24 -15.52 0.70
CA GLU A 112 -1.35 -15.19 -0.19
C GLU A 112 -2.33 -14.27 0.54
N GLY A 113 -2.98 -13.43 -0.24
CA GLY A 113 -4.02 -12.54 0.22
C GLY A 113 -5.40 -13.15 0.01
N ILE A 114 -6.40 -12.38 0.42
CA ILE A 114 -7.82 -12.71 0.31
C ILE A 114 -8.49 -11.51 -0.35
N VAL A 115 -9.33 -11.75 -1.36
CA VAL A 115 -10.18 -10.71 -1.93
C VAL A 115 -11.26 -10.37 -0.91
N VAL A 116 -11.31 -9.10 -0.47
CA VAL A 116 -12.27 -8.63 0.55
C VAL A 116 -13.34 -7.71 -0.02
N ALA A 117 -13.14 -7.18 -1.23
CA ALA A 117 -14.14 -6.42 -1.97
C ALA A 117 -13.85 -6.46 -3.47
N GLY A 118 -14.90 -6.43 -4.30
CA GLY A 118 -14.78 -6.55 -5.76
C GLY A 118 -14.44 -7.98 -6.21
N GLY A 119 -13.63 -8.09 -7.26
CA GLY A 119 -13.13 -9.38 -7.76
C GLY A 119 -13.99 -10.02 -8.86
N GLN A 120 -15.12 -9.42 -9.23
CA GLN A 120 -15.93 -9.81 -10.40
C GLN A 120 -15.68 -8.88 -11.61
N GLY A 121 -14.47 -8.35 -11.71
CA GLY A 121 -14.04 -7.44 -12.76
C GLY A 121 -14.55 -6.01 -12.62
N ARG A 122 -14.31 -5.20 -13.66
CA ARG A 122 -14.72 -3.79 -13.71
C ARG A 122 -16.23 -3.67 -13.89
N GLY A 123 -16.88 -2.85 -13.07
CA GLY A 123 -18.27 -2.47 -13.30
C GLY A 123 -18.95 -1.79 -12.12
N ASN A 124 -20.28 -1.79 -12.12
CA ASN A 124 -21.12 -1.11 -11.12
C ASN A 124 -22.05 -2.08 -10.37
N ALA A 125 -21.95 -3.39 -10.61
CA ALA A 125 -22.64 -4.37 -9.79
C ALA A 125 -22.06 -4.37 -8.36
N LEU A 126 -22.84 -4.81 -7.38
CA LEU A 126 -22.40 -4.85 -5.97
C LEU A 126 -21.20 -5.77 -5.71
N THR A 127 -20.84 -6.62 -6.68
CA THR A 127 -19.68 -7.51 -6.64
C THR A 127 -18.47 -6.97 -7.42
N GLN A 128 -18.60 -5.79 -8.02
CA GLN A 128 -17.60 -5.18 -8.89
C GLN A 128 -17.09 -3.86 -8.30
N LEU A 129 -15.86 -3.51 -8.66
CA LEU A 129 -15.27 -2.19 -8.42
C LEU A 129 -14.74 -1.65 -9.76
N SER A 130 -14.43 -0.36 -9.81
CA SER A 130 -13.78 0.29 -10.95
C SER A 130 -12.57 1.06 -10.48
N HIS A 131 -11.40 0.44 -10.59
CA HIS A 131 -10.11 1.05 -10.26
C HIS A 131 -10.07 1.60 -8.82
N PRO A 132 -10.21 0.73 -7.79
CA PRO A 132 -10.09 1.16 -6.41
C PRO A 132 -8.73 1.83 -6.22
N ASN A 133 -8.72 3.03 -5.65
CA ASN A 133 -7.55 3.87 -5.57
C ASN A 133 -7.16 4.11 -4.11
N GLY A 134 -7.59 5.20 -3.49
CA GLY A 134 -7.33 5.45 -2.07
C GLY A 134 -8.10 4.49 -1.18
N ILE A 135 -7.46 3.99 -0.13
CA ILE A 135 -8.07 3.15 0.91
C ILE A 135 -7.67 3.67 2.28
N PHE A 136 -8.63 3.81 3.19
CA PHE A 136 -8.41 4.18 4.59
C PHE A 136 -9.46 3.56 5.49
N ALA A 137 -9.18 3.43 6.77
CA ALA A 137 -10.16 3.00 7.76
C ALA A 137 -10.60 4.17 8.64
N ASP A 138 -11.86 4.16 9.06
CA ASP A 138 -12.32 5.02 10.16
C ASP A 138 -11.86 4.47 11.52
N THR A 139 -12.23 5.16 12.62
CA THR A 139 -11.87 4.74 13.98
C THR A 139 -12.55 3.43 14.42
N LEU A 140 -13.63 3.04 13.74
CA LEU A 140 -14.38 1.80 13.98
C LEU A 140 -13.82 0.62 13.16
N GLY A 141 -12.91 0.88 12.22
CA GLY A 141 -12.31 -0.12 11.34
C GLY A 141 -13.07 -0.33 10.02
N THR A 142 -14.04 0.54 9.70
CA THR A 142 -14.72 0.52 8.40
C THR A 142 -13.73 0.94 7.32
N LEU A 143 -13.50 0.08 6.33
CA LEU A 143 -12.68 0.41 5.17
C LEU A 143 -13.47 1.25 4.18
N VAL A 144 -12.92 2.41 3.83
CA VAL A 144 -13.43 3.30 2.80
C VAL A 144 -12.45 3.28 1.64
N THR A 145 -12.96 3.00 0.44
CA THR A 145 -12.21 3.12 -0.81
C THR A 145 -12.78 4.27 -1.64
N ILE A 146 -11.89 4.99 -2.33
CA ILE A 146 -12.28 5.93 -3.38
C ILE A 146 -11.97 5.31 -4.74
N GLU A 147 -12.94 5.39 -5.64
CA GLU A 147 -12.84 4.82 -6.99
C GLU A 147 -12.62 5.93 -8.02
N ARG A 148 -11.83 5.66 -9.04
CA ARG A 148 -11.64 6.57 -10.16
C ARG A 148 -12.38 6.04 -11.38
N LYS A 149 -13.30 6.83 -11.92
CA LYS A 149 -13.79 6.63 -13.29
C LYS A 149 -12.70 7.11 -14.23
N ILE A 150 -12.01 6.16 -14.87
CA ILE A 150 -11.08 6.40 -15.97
C ILE A 150 -11.84 6.20 -17.28
#